data_AF-A0A7C2JB72-F1
#
_entry.id   AF-A0A7C2JB72-F1
#
_cell.length_a   1.000
_cell.length_b   1.000
_cell.length_c   1.000
_cell.angle_alpha   90.00
_cell.angle_beta   90.00
_cell.angle_gamma   90.00
#
_symmetry.space_group_name_H-M   'P 1'
#
loop_
_entity.id
_entity.type
_entity.pdbx_description
1 polymer ?
#
loop_
_entity_poly.entity_id
_entity_poly.type
_entity_poly.pdbx_seq_one_letter_code
_entity_poly.pdbx_strand_id
1 'polypeptide(L)'
;MEPRYPQALDFRIRVQADRPITGAVLRYQVLGSGTSAFVRVEDLQPAAELDLRAPVEVNTSSSYIPVGSRFRYHWEFTLEGGATAATPEATFVFLPPGREWRSVETDVLRVFFYGDREALARQYLEAGSETYERLARGLFGVDLPLLPVHVVLFATEDELSQARPGRGSTFDAAVVTCGTKVSSDVVLVIPLSCGTSDRADTLRHELAHIINAAAGESALGKLPSWLDEGLAVWAQSEPGGNYTGAFQANARAGRLIPFAQMVSPPNDPSRVNLFYGQAYAMVAYLIDEFGEAKLAQLLATVKGGERFDRAIEQVYGFSLDEFERRFLQRFSPDSLATPTPGPARGVPSPQATARPPLQTTADSDGGLDPVVVAAFGGGVLLLLLATLAALLGMWAQQRSAAAPQPRSPQGQQTDGPAGTASEDIERWRRPPDG
;
A
#
# COMPACT_ATOMS: atom_id res chain seq x y z
N MET A 1 8.42 -25.49 -13.71
CA MET A 1 7.49 -25.02 -12.66
C MET A 1 6.18 -24.65 -13.32
N GLU A 2 5.05 -24.96 -12.69
CA GLU A 2 3.72 -24.56 -13.12
C GLU A 2 3.03 -23.75 -12.00
N PRO A 3 2.64 -22.49 -12.21
CA PRO A 3 2.00 -21.68 -11.18
C PRO A 3 0.55 -22.11 -10.94
N ARG A 4 0.20 -22.40 -9.68
CA ARG A 4 -1.18 -22.54 -9.18
C ARG A 4 -1.65 -21.24 -8.56
N TYR A 5 -1.55 -20.19 -9.35
CA TYR A 5 -1.85 -18.82 -8.94
C TYR A 5 -3.33 -18.66 -8.52
N PRO A 6 -3.64 -17.88 -7.46
CA PRO A 6 -2.71 -17.12 -6.62
C PRO A 6 -2.13 -17.92 -5.44
N GLN A 7 -2.63 -19.12 -5.17
CA GLN A 7 -2.42 -19.81 -3.89
C GLN A 7 -1.08 -20.53 -3.76
N ALA A 8 -0.56 -21.10 -4.86
CA ALA A 8 0.63 -21.96 -4.80
C ALA A 8 1.49 -21.93 -6.07
N LEU A 9 2.71 -22.47 -5.97
CA LEU A 9 3.64 -22.75 -7.06
C LEU A 9 4.01 -24.24 -7.07
N ASP A 10 3.91 -24.90 -8.23
CA ASP A 10 4.38 -26.27 -8.38
C ASP A 10 5.78 -26.29 -8.99
N PHE A 11 6.77 -26.67 -8.19
CA PHE A 11 8.09 -27.00 -8.70
C PHE A 11 8.04 -28.42 -9.26
N ARG A 12 8.44 -28.58 -10.51
CA ARG A 12 8.47 -29.88 -11.18
C ARG A 12 9.87 -30.15 -11.71
N ILE A 13 10.28 -31.41 -11.62
CA ILE A 13 11.55 -31.88 -12.16
C ILE A 13 11.39 -33.31 -12.67
N ARG A 14 11.94 -33.58 -13.85
CA ARG A 14 12.21 -34.93 -14.30
C ARG A 14 13.70 -35.21 -14.09
N VAL A 15 14.00 -36.30 -13.40
CA VAL A 15 15.37 -36.66 -13.01
C VAL A 15 15.63 -38.13 -13.31
N GLN A 16 16.86 -38.41 -13.73
CA GLN A 16 17.36 -39.76 -13.94
C GLN A 16 18.70 -39.91 -13.21
N ALA A 17 18.90 -41.06 -12.55
CA ALA A 17 20.09 -41.41 -11.80
C ALA A 17 20.58 -42.83 -12.15
N ASP A 18 21.82 -43.13 -11.78
CA ASP A 18 22.46 -44.44 -11.93
C ASP A 18 21.91 -45.49 -10.95
N ARG A 19 21.29 -45.01 -9.86
CA ARG A 19 20.70 -45.81 -8.78
C ARG A 19 19.30 -45.30 -8.45
N PRO A 20 18.43 -46.12 -7.83
CA PRO A 20 17.13 -45.68 -7.39
C PRO A 20 17.21 -44.45 -6.47
N ILE A 21 16.44 -43.42 -6.79
CA ILE A 21 16.24 -42.26 -5.94
C ILE A 21 15.25 -42.66 -4.84
N THR A 22 15.62 -42.49 -3.58
CA THR A 22 14.83 -42.86 -2.40
C THR A 22 14.28 -41.67 -1.64
N GLY A 23 14.73 -40.45 -1.96
CA GLY A 23 14.20 -39.23 -1.36
C GLY A 23 14.50 -38.01 -2.22
N ALA A 24 13.63 -37.00 -2.14
CA ALA A 24 13.77 -35.74 -2.84
C ALA A 24 13.31 -34.57 -1.96
N VAL A 25 14.09 -33.49 -1.96
CA VAL A 25 13.82 -32.26 -1.23
C VAL A 25 14.07 -31.08 -2.18
N LEU A 26 13.04 -30.25 -2.36
CA LEU A 26 13.20 -28.92 -2.94
C LEU A 26 13.68 -27.99 -1.83
N ARG A 27 14.78 -27.26 -2.05
CA ARG A 27 15.16 -26.11 -1.23
C ARG A 27 14.95 -24.84 -2.00
N TYR A 28 14.42 -23.82 -1.34
CA TYR A 28 14.27 -22.50 -1.94
C TYR A 28 14.52 -21.37 -0.95
N GLN A 29 14.95 -20.24 -1.49
CA GLN A 29 15.14 -18.97 -0.80
C GLN A 29 14.41 -17.87 -1.57
N VAL A 30 13.70 -17.00 -0.84
CA VAL A 30 13.15 -15.75 -1.37
C VAL A 30 14.11 -14.62 -1.02
N LEU A 31 14.76 -14.03 -2.03
CA LEU A 31 15.94 -13.17 -1.82
C LEU A 31 15.62 -11.86 -1.06
N GLY A 32 14.41 -11.31 -1.17
CA GLY A 32 14.01 -10.06 -0.50
C GLY A 32 13.60 -10.21 0.96
N SER A 33 12.98 -11.33 1.34
CA SER A 33 12.58 -11.60 2.72
C SER A 33 13.64 -12.37 3.53
N GLY A 34 14.66 -12.91 2.86
CA GLY A 34 15.64 -13.81 3.45
C GLY A 34 15.06 -15.19 3.83
N THR A 35 13.79 -15.43 3.56
CA THR A 35 13.10 -16.67 3.91
C THR A 35 13.72 -17.83 3.13
N SER A 36 14.28 -18.80 3.85
CA SER A 36 14.75 -20.07 3.30
C SER A 36 13.87 -21.19 3.83
N ALA A 37 13.42 -22.07 2.94
CA ALA A 37 12.52 -23.16 3.28
C ALA A 37 12.81 -24.38 2.39
N PHE A 38 12.18 -25.50 2.73
CA PHE A 38 12.28 -26.72 1.96
C PHE A 38 10.93 -27.43 1.89
N VAL A 39 10.73 -28.17 0.80
CA VAL A 39 9.58 -29.05 0.60
C VAL A 39 10.12 -30.44 0.34
N ARG A 40 9.79 -31.39 1.22
CA ARG A 40 10.09 -32.80 1.00
C ARG A 40 8.98 -33.40 0.14
N VAL A 41 9.35 -34.18 -0.87
CA VAL A 41 8.38 -34.97 -1.63
C VAL A 41 7.98 -36.17 -0.78
N GLU A 42 6.73 -36.19 -0.36
CA GLU A 42 6.13 -37.31 0.37
C GLU A 42 5.77 -38.46 -0.58
N ASP A 43 5.67 -39.68 -0.04
CA ASP A 43 5.24 -40.89 -0.75
C ASP A 43 6.02 -41.26 -2.02
N LEU A 44 7.27 -40.79 -2.14
CA LEU A 44 8.16 -41.10 -3.25
C LEU A 44 8.42 -42.61 -3.33
N GLN A 45 8.08 -43.22 -4.47
CA GLN A 45 8.39 -44.61 -4.77
C GLN A 45 9.80 -44.71 -5.37
N PRO A 46 10.72 -45.52 -4.81
CA PRO A 46 12.09 -45.57 -5.31
C PRO A 46 12.20 -46.00 -6.76
N ALA A 47 12.83 -45.18 -7.60
CA ALA A 47 13.07 -45.49 -9.01
C ALA A 47 14.30 -44.73 -9.54
N ALA A 48 14.93 -45.25 -10.59
CA ALA A 48 16.08 -44.61 -11.24
C ALA A 48 15.67 -43.40 -12.10
N GLU A 49 14.40 -43.31 -12.50
CA GLU A 49 13.82 -42.17 -13.21
C GLU A 49 12.52 -41.76 -12.51
N LEU A 50 12.38 -40.47 -12.22
CA LEU A 50 11.21 -39.92 -11.54
C LEU A 50 10.78 -38.59 -12.17
N ASP A 51 9.46 -38.38 -12.19
CA ASP A 51 8.82 -37.09 -12.47
C ASP A 51 8.18 -36.60 -11.16
N LEU A 52 8.75 -35.55 -10.58
CA LEU A 52 8.45 -35.12 -9.21
C LEU A 52 7.78 -33.75 -9.21
N ARG A 53 6.94 -33.54 -8.20
CA ARG A 53 6.24 -32.29 -7.92
C ARG A 53 6.40 -31.91 -6.45
N ALA A 54 6.79 -30.67 -6.19
CA ALA A 54 6.81 -30.06 -4.87
C ALA A 54 5.94 -28.79 -4.89
N PRO A 55 4.75 -28.80 -4.28
CA PRO A 55 3.91 -27.61 -4.14
C PRO A 55 4.46 -26.68 -3.04
N VAL A 56 4.49 -25.38 -3.31
CA VAL A 56 4.83 -24.32 -2.35
C VAL A 56 3.62 -23.40 -2.23
N GLU A 57 3.07 -23.23 -1.04
CA GLU A 57 2.01 -22.25 -0.78
C GLU A 57 2.57 -20.83 -0.76
N VAL A 58 1.99 -19.94 -1.56
CA VAL A 58 2.46 -18.56 -1.75
C VAL A 58 1.42 -17.49 -1.43
N ASN A 59 0.13 -17.84 -1.33
CA ASN A 59 -0.90 -16.89 -0.88
C ASN A 59 -2.04 -17.63 -0.17
N THR A 60 -1.84 -17.87 1.12
CA THR A 60 -2.77 -18.48 2.06
C THR A 60 -2.85 -17.64 3.34
N SER A 61 -3.68 -18.04 4.31
CA SER A 61 -3.76 -17.34 5.61
C SER A 61 -2.46 -17.44 6.43
N SER A 62 -1.61 -18.43 6.14
CA SER A 62 -0.37 -18.71 6.86
C SER A 62 0.90 -18.48 6.03
N SER A 63 0.79 -18.20 4.74
CA SER A 63 1.92 -17.97 3.85
C SER A 63 1.60 -16.87 2.84
N TYR A 64 2.49 -15.89 2.71
CA TYR A 64 2.44 -14.91 1.63
C TYR A 64 3.83 -14.69 1.06
N ILE A 65 4.01 -15.05 -0.22
CA ILE A 65 5.18 -14.72 -1.02
C ILE A 65 4.70 -13.82 -2.16
N PRO A 66 5.09 -12.54 -2.19
CA PRO A 66 4.58 -11.58 -3.15
C PRO A 66 4.82 -11.99 -4.61
N VAL A 67 3.86 -11.68 -5.47
CA VAL A 67 4.09 -11.65 -6.92
C VAL A 67 5.20 -10.65 -7.22
N GLY A 68 6.18 -11.02 -8.03
CA GLY A 68 7.40 -10.26 -8.27
C GLY A 68 8.58 -10.75 -7.43
N SER A 69 8.37 -11.64 -6.45
CA SER A 69 9.46 -12.17 -5.63
C SER A 69 10.48 -12.96 -6.45
N ARG A 70 11.76 -12.79 -6.10
CA ARG A 70 12.87 -13.57 -6.65
C ARG A 70 13.11 -14.82 -5.83
N PHE A 71 13.10 -15.94 -6.51
CA PHE A 71 13.42 -17.23 -5.93
C PHE A 71 14.78 -17.69 -6.41
N ARG A 72 15.47 -18.34 -5.48
CA ARG A 72 16.63 -19.19 -5.71
C ARG A 72 16.28 -20.58 -5.21
N TYR A 73 16.51 -21.62 -6.00
CA TYR A 73 16.12 -22.97 -5.62
C TYR A 73 17.01 -24.04 -6.24
N HIS A 74 17.06 -25.20 -5.59
CA HIS A 74 17.69 -26.42 -6.11
C HIS A 74 16.98 -27.64 -5.53
N TRP A 75 17.17 -28.78 -6.18
CA TRP A 75 16.70 -30.07 -5.69
C TRP A 75 17.85 -30.86 -5.09
N GLU A 76 17.60 -31.50 -3.95
CA GLU A 76 18.48 -32.49 -3.33
C GLU A 76 17.81 -33.86 -3.41
N PHE A 77 18.57 -34.85 -3.84
CA PHE A 77 18.14 -36.24 -3.98
C PHE A 77 18.96 -37.13 -3.07
N THR A 78 18.31 -38.11 -2.46
CA THR A 78 18.95 -39.24 -1.78
C THR A 78 18.82 -40.46 -2.66
N LEU A 79 19.93 -41.13 -2.93
CA LEU A 79 20.01 -42.37 -3.72
C LEU A 79 20.05 -43.58 -2.80
N GLU A 80 19.75 -44.75 -3.35
CA GLU A 80 19.97 -46.03 -2.70
C GLU A 80 21.44 -46.17 -2.23
N GLY A 81 21.61 -46.61 -0.98
CA GLY A 81 22.90 -46.63 -0.30
C GLY A 81 23.29 -45.32 0.39
N GLY A 82 22.43 -44.31 0.40
CA GLY A 82 22.58 -43.08 1.19
C GLY A 82 23.43 -41.98 0.53
N ALA A 83 23.88 -42.18 -0.71
CA ALA A 83 24.55 -41.12 -1.47
C ALA A 83 23.58 -39.98 -1.80
N THR A 84 24.05 -38.74 -1.81
CA THR A 84 23.24 -37.57 -2.14
C THR A 84 23.72 -36.90 -3.42
N ALA A 85 22.79 -36.37 -4.20
CA ALA A 85 23.06 -35.54 -5.39
C ALA A 85 22.20 -34.28 -5.35
N ALA A 86 22.65 -33.20 -5.98
CA ALA A 86 21.88 -31.97 -6.08
C ALA A 86 21.90 -31.42 -7.50
N THR A 87 20.82 -30.75 -7.90
CA THR A 87 20.82 -29.96 -9.14
C THR A 87 21.66 -28.71 -8.96
N PRO A 88 22.17 -28.11 -10.05
CA PRO A 88 22.60 -26.73 -10.02
C PRO A 88 21.48 -25.84 -9.47
N GLU A 89 21.88 -24.74 -8.84
CA GLU A 89 20.97 -23.71 -8.39
C GLU A 89 20.33 -23.00 -9.60
N ALA A 90 19.03 -22.76 -9.49
CA ALA A 90 18.25 -22.04 -10.48
C ALA A 90 17.54 -20.85 -9.84
N THR A 91 17.28 -19.81 -10.63
CA THR A 91 16.55 -18.62 -10.19
C THR A 91 15.33 -18.36 -11.05
N PHE A 92 14.28 -17.78 -10.47
CA PHE A 92 13.14 -17.29 -11.24
C PHE A 92 12.44 -16.13 -10.52
N VAL A 93 11.55 -15.43 -11.24
CA VAL A 93 10.66 -14.40 -10.69
C VAL A 93 9.23 -14.92 -10.69
N PHE A 94 8.57 -14.89 -9.54
CA PHE A 94 7.19 -15.34 -9.41
C PHE A 94 6.25 -14.34 -10.09
N LEU A 95 5.73 -14.70 -11.28
CA LEU A 95 4.74 -13.90 -12.00
C LEU A 95 3.47 -14.74 -12.27
N PRO A 96 2.29 -14.11 -12.38
CA PRO A 96 1.04 -14.80 -12.67
C PRO A 96 1.06 -15.47 -14.05
N PRO A 97 0.45 -16.66 -14.22
CA PRO A 97 0.38 -17.36 -15.50
C PRO A 97 -0.53 -16.68 -16.54
N GLY A 98 -0.55 -17.27 -17.74
CA GLY A 98 -1.48 -16.92 -18.81
C GLY A 98 -1.12 -15.64 -19.54
N ARG A 99 0.09 -15.11 -19.32
CA ARG A 99 0.57 -13.84 -19.88
C ARG A 99 2.01 -14.00 -20.33
N GLU A 100 2.34 -13.34 -21.43
CA GLU A 100 3.71 -13.16 -21.88
C GLU A 100 4.29 -11.92 -21.19
N TRP A 101 4.91 -12.14 -20.03
CA TRP A 101 5.56 -11.08 -19.28
C TRP A 101 6.87 -10.66 -19.95
N ARG A 102 7.03 -9.35 -20.10
CA ARG A 102 8.24 -8.66 -20.54
C ARG A 102 8.67 -7.69 -19.45
N SER A 103 9.88 -7.16 -19.54
CA SER A 103 10.37 -6.17 -18.59
C SER A 103 11.24 -5.11 -19.22
N VAL A 104 11.24 -3.93 -18.61
CA VAL A 104 12.24 -2.88 -18.79
C VAL A 104 12.94 -2.64 -17.46
N GLU A 105 14.23 -2.29 -17.47
CA GLU A 105 15.03 -2.22 -16.25
C GLU A 105 16.16 -1.19 -16.29
N THR A 106 16.56 -0.78 -15.10
CA THR A 106 17.79 -0.09 -14.72
C THR A 106 18.54 -0.93 -13.67
N ASP A 107 19.64 -0.44 -13.13
CA ASP A 107 20.31 -1.03 -11.96
C ASP A 107 19.42 -0.96 -10.70
N VAL A 108 18.52 0.03 -10.62
CA VAL A 108 17.70 0.30 -9.43
C VAL A 108 16.29 -0.26 -9.51
N LEU A 109 15.67 -0.35 -10.69
CA LEU A 109 14.29 -0.81 -10.85
C LEU A 109 14.13 -1.76 -12.03
N ARG A 110 13.17 -2.69 -11.93
CA ARG A 110 12.70 -3.51 -13.05
C ARG A 110 11.19 -3.53 -13.06
N VAL A 111 10.59 -3.10 -14.16
CA VAL A 111 9.13 -3.05 -14.34
C VAL A 111 8.69 -4.22 -15.23
N PHE A 112 7.91 -5.14 -14.68
CA PHE A 112 7.27 -6.22 -15.41
C PHE A 112 5.92 -5.76 -15.97
N PHE A 113 5.70 -6.05 -17.24
CA PHE A 113 4.47 -5.72 -17.97
C PHE A 113 4.14 -6.83 -18.97
N TYR A 114 2.97 -6.76 -19.59
CA TYR A 114 2.57 -7.65 -20.68
C TYR A 114 1.66 -6.89 -21.66
N GLY A 115 1.41 -7.49 -22.82
CA GLY A 115 0.70 -6.81 -23.92
C GLY A 115 1.49 -5.59 -24.43
N ASP A 116 0.81 -4.65 -25.08
CA ASP A 116 1.43 -3.46 -25.68
C ASP A 116 1.56 -2.30 -24.68
N ARG A 117 2.45 -2.46 -23.68
CA ARG A 117 2.65 -1.50 -22.59
C ARG A 117 4.10 -1.10 -22.33
N GLU A 118 4.99 -1.36 -23.28
CA GLU A 118 6.41 -1.08 -23.06
C GLU A 118 6.68 0.40 -22.81
N ALA A 119 6.08 1.30 -23.60
CA ALA A 119 6.23 2.75 -23.40
C ALA A 119 5.75 3.19 -22.01
N LEU A 120 4.64 2.62 -21.55
CA LEU A 120 4.10 2.87 -20.22
C LEU A 120 5.01 2.31 -19.12
N ALA A 121 5.53 1.09 -19.30
CA ALA A 121 6.48 0.51 -18.36
C ALA A 121 7.76 1.33 -18.26
N ARG A 122 8.22 1.95 -19.36
CA ARG A 122 9.36 2.88 -19.36
C ARG A 122 9.06 4.16 -18.58
N GLN A 123 7.84 4.71 -18.69
CA GLN A 123 7.42 5.85 -17.86
C GLN A 123 7.48 5.52 -16.36
N TYR A 124 7.00 4.34 -15.95
CA TYR A 124 7.10 3.88 -14.55
C TYR A 124 8.56 3.65 -14.14
N LEU A 125 9.38 3.07 -15.02
CA LEU A 125 10.79 2.84 -14.77
C LEU A 125 11.55 4.16 -14.53
N GLU A 126 11.31 5.18 -15.36
CA GLU A 126 11.88 6.51 -15.24
C GLU A 126 11.43 7.17 -13.93
N ALA A 127 10.11 7.26 -13.69
CA ALA A 127 9.53 7.84 -12.48
C ALA A 127 10.09 7.23 -11.18
N GLY A 128 10.18 5.89 -11.13
CA GLY A 128 10.70 5.19 -9.96
C GLY A 128 12.21 5.35 -9.82
N SER A 129 12.97 5.35 -10.93
CA SER A 129 14.42 5.57 -10.89
C SER A 129 14.75 6.99 -10.42
N GLU A 130 14.06 8.02 -10.92
CA GLU A 130 14.20 9.39 -10.44
C GLU A 130 13.88 9.53 -8.95
N THR A 131 12.83 8.85 -8.49
CA THR A 131 12.44 8.84 -7.07
C THR A 131 13.52 8.19 -6.21
N TYR A 132 14.09 7.07 -6.65
CA TYR A 132 15.21 6.41 -5.98
C TYR A 132 16.45 7.32 -5.91
N GLU A 133 16.85 7.92 -7.04
CA GLU A 133 18.01 8.81 -7.09
C GLU A 133 17.83 10.03 -6.19
N ARG A 134 16.67 10.68 -6.24
CA ARG A 134 16.37 11.87 -5.44
C ARG A 134 16.33 11.56 -3.94
N LEU A 135 15.59 10.52 -3.55
CA LEU A 135 15.31 10.24 -2.15
C LEU A 135 16.37 9.34 -1.51
N ALA A 136 16.60 8.14 -2.06
CA ALA A 136 17.47 7.16 -1.45
C ALA A 136 18.95 7.61 -1.53
N ARG A 137 19.46 7.86 -2.73
CA ARG A 137 20.86 8.26 -2.93
C ARG A 137 21.11 9.73 -2.60
N GLY A 138 20.26 10.64 -3.09
CA GLY A 138 20.45 12.08 -2.98
C GLY A 138 20.20 12.64 -1.59
N LEU A 139 19.03 12.35 -1.02
CA LEU A 139 18.61 12.94 0.26
C LEU A 139 19.07 12.12 1.46
N PHE A 140 18.78 10.82 1.48
CA PHE A 140 19.03 9.97 2.64
C PHE A 140 20.42 9.31 2.64
N GLY A 141 21.08 9.24 1.50
CA GLY A 141 22.38 8.58 1.36
C GLY A 141 22.35 7.09 1.72
N VAL A 142 21.26 6.40 1.38
CA VAL A 142 21.05 4.97 1.67
C VAL A 142 20.93 4.15 0.41
N ASP A 143 21.41 2.91 0.48
CA ASP A 143 21.14 1.88 -0.52
C ASP A 143 20.02 0.96 -0.02
N LEU A 144 19.20 0.49 -0.96
CA LEU A 144 18.20 -0.53 -0.65
C LEU A 144 18.86 -1.91 -0.52
N PRO A 145 18.35 -2.77 0.37
CA PRO A 145 18.98 -4.06 0.68
C PRO A 145 18.95 -5.04 -0.50
N LEU A 146 18.02 -4.84 -1.43
CA LEU A 146 17.91 -5.66 -2.63
C LEU A 146 17.50 -4.81 -3.83
N LEU A 147 18.35 -4.81 -4.85
CA LEU A 147 18.12 -4.16 -6.13
C LEU A 147 18.18 -5.18 -7.28
N PRO A 148 17.48 -4.91 -8.40
CA PRO A 148 16.54 -3.80 -8.57
C PRO A 148 15.25 -3.95 -7.72
N VAL A 149 14.51 -2.89 -7.45
CA VAL A 149 13.13 -3.04 -6.95
C VAL A 149 12.26 -3.54 -8.10
N HIS A 150 11.51 -4.61 -7.84
CA HIS A 150 10.58 -5.18 -8.81
C HIS A 150 9.23 -4.46 -8.76
N VAL A 151 8.80 -3.93 -9.89
CA VAL A 151 7.49 -3.33 -10.07
C VAL A 151 6.66 -4.22 -10.98
N VAL A 152 5.49 -4.67 -10.53
CA VAL A 152 4.59 -5.48 -11.35
C VAL A 152 3.41 -4.63 -11.81
N LEU A 153 3.38 -4.29 -13.09
CA LEU A 153 2.35 -3.46 -13.71
C LEU A 153 1.19 -4.32 -14.22
N PHE A 154 0.14 -4.41 -13.43
CA PHE A 154 -1.11 -5.08 -13.77
C PHE A 154 -1.98 -4.24 -14.70
N ALA A 155 -2.93 -4.87 -15.41
CA ALA A 155 -3.90 -4.13 -16.22
C ALA A 155 -5.01 -3.47 -15.41
N THR A 156 -5.49 -4.19 -14.41
CA THR A 156 -6.73 -3.87 -13.72
C THR A 156 -6.58 -4.17 -12.24
N GLU A 157 -7.42 -3.53 -11.44
CA GLU A 157 -7.52 -3.79 -10.01
C GLU A 157 -7.93 -5.25 -9.73
N ASP A 158 -8.73 -5.87 -10.60
CA ASP A 158 -9.09 -7.28 -10.50
C ASP A 158 -7.86 -8.20 -10.52
N GLU A 159 -6.83 -7.87 -11.30
CA GLU A 159 -5.59 -8.65 -11.32
C GLU A 159 -4.72 -8.37 -10.12
N LEU A 160 -4.54 -7.08 -9.77
CA LEU A 160 -3.70 -6.65 -8.67
C LEU A 160 -4.24 -7.19 -7.34
N SER A 161 -5.55 -7.10 -7.12
CA SER A 161 -6.20 -7.58 -5.89
C SER A 161 -6.00 -9.08 -5.64
N GLN A 162 -5.83 -9.90 -6.68
CA GLN A 162 -5.50 -11.33 -6.55
C GLN A 162 -4.05 -11.56 -6.09
N ALA A 163 -3.15 -10.62 -6.36
CA ALA A 163 -1.73 -10.67 -6.00
C ALA A 163 -1.46 -10.12 -4.58
N ARG A 164 -2.43 -9.41 -3.99
CA ARG A 164 -2.35 -8.94 -2.59
C ARG A 164 -2.41 -10.10 -1.60
N PRO A 165 -1.91 -9.93 -0.37
CA PRO A 165 -2.10 -10.93 0.67
C PRO A 165 -3.59 -11.21 0.88
N GLY A 166 -3.95 -12.48 1.14
CA GLY A 166 -5.33 -12.85 1.44
C GLY A 166 -5.94 -12.02 2.58
N ARG A 167 -7.28 -11.87 2.57
CA ARG A 167 -8.14 -11.01 3.43
C ARG A 167 -7.97 -11.12 4.96
N GLY A 168 -6.98 -11.88 5.46
CA GLY A 168 -6.63 -12.00 6.88
C GLY A 168 -5.51 -11.06 7.35
N SER A 169 -4.84 -10.33 6.45
CA SER A 169 -3.93 -9.25 6.83
C SER A 169 -4.70 -7.93 6.93
N THR A 170 -4.50 -7.20 8.02
CA THR A 170 -5.02 -5.84 8.25
C THR A 170 -4.30 -4.83 7.34
N PHE A 171 -4.44 -4.96 6.02
CA PHE A 171 -4.07 -3.90 5.10
C PHE A 171 -5.24 -2.93 4.97
N ASP A 172 -4.98 -1.66 5.26
CA ASP A 172 -5.95 -0.58 5.23
C ASP A 172 -6.64 -0.51 3.87
N ALA A 173 -7.86 -1.04 3.81
CA ALA A 173 -8.69 -1.09 2.59
C ALA A 173 -9.05 0.30 2.04
N ALA A 174 -8.61 1.39 2.68
CA ALA A 174 -9.01 2.75 2.34
C ALA A 174 -8.14 3.42 1.25
N VAL A 175 -6.95 2.91 0.93
CA VAL A 175 -6.01 3.60 -0.01
C VAL A 175 -5.45 2.68 -1.09
N VAL A 176 -5.61 1.37 -0.93
CA VAL A 176 -4.97 0.36 -1.77
C VAL A 176 -5.82 0.01 -3.00
N THR A 177 -6.13 0.99 -3.86
CA THR A 177 -6.80 0.68 -5.16
C THR A 177 -5.82 0.65 -6.32
N CYS A 178 -4.71 1.39 -6.24
CA CYS A 178 -3.89 1.67 -7.42
C CYS A 178 -2.49 1.07 -7.35
N GLY A 179 -2.04 0.74 -6.15
CA GLY A 179 -0.76 0.13 -5.91
C GLY A 179 -0.60 -0.31 -4.47
N THR A 180 0.46 -1.04 -4.22
CA THR A 180 0.88 -1.46 -2.88
C THR A 180 2.32 -1.93 -2.89
N LYS A 181 3.12 -1.48 -1.93
CA LYS A 181 4.34 -2.14 -1.48
C LYS A 181 3.95 -3.43 -0.76
N VAL A 182 4.44 -4.56 -1.27
CA VAL A 182 4.15 -5.90 -0.70
C VAL A 182 5.37 -6.55 -0.06
N SER A 183 6.56 -5.98 -0.26
CA SER A 183 7.79 -6.35 0.45
C SER A 183 8.81 -5.20 0.39
N SER A 184 10.04 -5.43 0.88
CA SER A 184 11.15 -4.48 0.81
C SER A 184 11.74 -4.30 -0.59
N ASP A 185 11.34 -5.11 -1.58
CA ASP A 185 11.86 -5.04 -2.95
C ASP A 185 10.79 -5.23 -4.03
N VAL A 186 9.51 -5.20 -3.66
CA VAL A 186 8.40 -5.43 -4.60
C VAL A 186 7.25 -4.45 -4.40
N VAL A 187 6.85 -3.82 -5.50
CA VAL A 187 5.68 -2.93 -5.61
C VAL A 187 4.74 -3.47 -6.68
N LEU A 188 3.45 -3.53 -6.38
CA LEU A 188 2.39 -3.86 -7.35
C LEU A 188 1.68 -2.57 -7.72
N VAL A 189 1.38 -2.34 -9.01
CA VAL A 189 0.69 -1.14 -9.49
C VAL A 189 -0.26 -1.43 -10.65
N ILE A 190 -1.24 -0.55 -10.84
CA ILE A 190 -2.05 -0.45 -12.06
C ILE A 190 -1.86 0.93 -12.70
N PRO A 191 -2.10 1.08 -14.03
CA PRO A 191 -1.83 2.30 -14.76
C PRO A 191 -2.93 3.36 -14.64
N LEU A 192 -3.39 3.63 -13.42
CA LEU A 192 -4.41 4.63 -13.12
C LEU A 192 -3.82 5.83 -12.37
N SER A 193 -4.35 7.02 -12.68
CA SER A 193 -4.10 8.25 -11.93
C SER A 193 -5.02 8.29 -10.73
N CYS A 194 -4.48 8.17 -9.52
CA CYS A 194 -5.26 7.95 -8.30
C CYS A 194 -5.14 9.11 -7.33
N GLY A 195 -5.81 10.22 -7.66
CA GLY A 195 -5.82 11.44 -6.87
C GLY A 195 -4.79 12.49 -7.32
N THR A 196 -3.89 12.12 -8.23
CA THR A 196 -2.93 13.01 -8.92
C THR A 196 -3.12 12.95 -10.43
N SER A 197 -2.44 13.82 -11.18
CA SER A 197 -2.43 13.84 -12.64
C SER A 197 -1.48 12.80 -13.24
N ASP A 198 -0.33 12.53 -12.60
CA ASP A 198 0.62 11.50 -13.04
C ASP A 198 0.27 10.12 -12.47
N ARG A 199 -0.06 9.18 -13.36
CA ARG A 199 -0.33 7.77 -13.02
C ARG A 199 0.83 7.07 -12.33
N ALA A 200 2.07 7.52 -12.56
CA ALA A 200 3.24 6.94 -11.92
C ALA A 200 3.42 7.39 -10.46
N ASP A 201 2.64 8.35 -9.96
CA ASP A 201 2.75 8.79 -8.56
C ASP A 201 2.42 7.70 -7.55
N THR A 202 1.55 6.76 -7.91
CA THR A 202 1.33 5.58 -7.06
C THR A 202 2.63 4.78 -6.90
N LEU A 203 3.43 4.62 -7.96
CA LEU A 203 4.74 3.97 -7.82
C LEU A 203 5.69 4.80 -6.94
N ARG A 204 5.71 6.13 -7.12
CA ARG A 204 6.57 7.01 -6.30
C ARG A 204 6.24 6.90 -4.82
N HIS A 205 4.95 6.89 -4.49
CA HIS A 205 4.41 6.72 -3.14
C HIS A 205 4.84 5.38 -2.54
N GLU A 206 4.55 4.26 -3.24
CA GLU A 206 4.86 2.93 -2.72
C GLU A 206 6.37 2.65 -2.62
N LEU A 207 7.16 3.19 -3.56
CA LEU A 207 8.62 3.11 -3.51
C LEU A 207 9.17 3.94 -2.33
N ALA A 208 8.57 5.09 -2.02
CA ALA A 208 8.97 5.88 -0.87
C ALA A 208 8.83 5.10 0.44
N HIS A 209 7.79 4.28 0.64
CA HIS A 209 7.72 3.40 1.81
C HIS A 209 8.87 2.39 1.90
N ILE A 210 9.43 1.94 0.78
CA ILE A 210 10.63 1.08 0.79
C ILE A 210 11.85 1.91 1.22
N ILE A 211 12.00 3.12 0.65
CA ILE A 211 13.10 4.04 0.92
C ILE A 211 13.07 4.54 2.37
N ASN A 212 11.92 4.98 2.87
CA ASN A 212 11.71 5.45 4.24
C ASN A 212 12.07 4.37 5.25
N ALA A 213 11.65 3.12 5.01
CA ALA A 213 12.03 1.99 5.84
C ALA A 213 13.55 1.78 5.86
N ALA A 214 14.20 1.85 4.69
CA ALA A 214 15.65 1.77 4.60
C ALA A 214 16.37 2.97 5.26
N ALA A 215 15.78 4.16 5.26
CA ALA A 215 16.38 5.38 5.81
C ALA A 215 16.15 5.56 7.31
N GLY A 216 15.01 5.10 7.84
CA GLY A 216 14.52 5.47 9.16
C GLY A 216 14.13 4.32 10.09
N GLU A 217 13.88 3.11 9.57
CA GLU A 217 13.45 1.98 10.41
C GLU A 217 14.63 1.11 10.86
N SER A 218 14.43 0.46 12.00
CA SER A 218 15.38 -0.49 12.57
C SER A 218 14.65 -1.59 13.36
N ALA A 219 15.41 -2.54 13.90
CA ALA A 219 14.84 -3.54 14.83
C ALA A 219 14.23 -2.92 16.10
N LEU A 220 14.56 -1.66 16.41
CA LEU A 220 14.11 -0.96 17.62
C LEU A 220 12.79 -0.20 17.42
N GLY A 221 12.35 0.00 16.18
CA GLY A 221 11.10 0.71 15.94
C GLY A 221 10.83 1.06 14.47
N LYS A 222 9.57 1.37 14.20
CA LYS A 222 9.07 1.89 12.93
C LYS A 222 8.86 3.39 13.00
N LEU A 223 8.76 4.03 11.84
CA LEU A 223 8.35 5.42 11.76
C LEU A 223 6.87 5.58 12.17
N PRO A 224 6.47 6.70 12.79
CA PRO A 224 5.05 6.99 13.00
C PRO A 224 4.36 7.15 11.64
N SER A 225 3.11 6.70 11.53
CA SER A 225 2.42 6.64 10.24
C SER A 225 2.35 7.98 9.52
N TRP A 226 2.15 9.11 10.21
CA TRP A 226 2.16 10.42 9.56
C TRP A 226 3.48 10.74 8.86
N LEU A 227 4.62 10.28 9.38
CA LEU A 227 5.91 10.58 8.77
C LEU A 227 6.13 9.70 7.54
N ASP A 228 5.84 8.40 7.65
CA ASP A 228 6.00 7.48 6.52
C ASP A 228 5.04 7.83 5.36
N GLU A 229 3.77 8.04 5.67
CA GLU A 229 2.74 8.41 4.68
C GLU A 229 2.95 9.83 4.14
N GLY A 230 3.36 10.78 5.00
CA GLY A 230 3.66 12.15 4.59
C GLY A 230 4.86 12.21 3.64
N LEU A 231 5.91 11.42 3.89
CA LEU A 231 7.05 11.27 3.00
C LEU A 231 6.66 10.57 1.70
N ALA A 232 5.77 9.58 1.76
CA ALA A 232 5.26 8.91 0.57
C ALA A 232 4.45 9.84 -0.33
N VAL A 233 3.60 10.70 0.24
CA VAL A 233 2.91 11.75 -0.52
C VAL A 233 3.89 12.81 -1.03
N TRP A 234 4.91 13.18 -0.25
CA TRP A 234 5.95 14.13 -0.69
C TRP A 234 6.86 13.57 -1.81
N ALA A 235 6.94 12.24 -1.95
CA ALA A 235 7.68 11.60 -3.04
C ALA A 235 6.98 11.74 -4.40
N GLN A 236 5.66 11.93 -4.41
CA GLN A 236 4.84 12.10 -5.61
C GLN A 236 5.21 13.40 -6.36
N SER A 237 4.80 13.49 -7.62
CA SER A 237 4.91 14.73 -8.40
C SER A 237 4.05 15.86 -7.84
N GLU A 238 2.91 15.51 -7.23
CA GLU A 238 2.03 16.40 -6.49
C GLU A 238 1.32 15.64 -5.35
N PRO A 239 0.88 16.33 -4.27
CA PRO A 239 0.23 15.67 -3.14
C PRO A 239 -1.20 15.17 -3.44
N GLY A 240 -1.81 15.64 -4.53
CA GLY A 240 -3.19 15.32 -4.89
C GLY A 240 -4.23 16.27 -4.28
N GLY A 241 -5.27 16.57 -5.07
CA GLY A 241 -6.28 17.58 -4.73
C GLY A 241 -7.17 17.21 -3.55
N ASN A 242 -7.50 15.92 -3.40
CA ASN A 242 -8.35 15.45 -2.30
C ASN A 242 -7.65 15.60 -0.94
N TYR A 243 -6.35 15.31 -0.86
CA TYR A 243 -5.58 15.41 0.37
C TYR A 243 -5.39 16.87 0.78
N THR A 244 -4.91 17.70 -0.15
CA THR A 244 -4.70 19.13 0.10
C THR A 244 -6.01 19.86 0.40
N GLY A 245 -7.09 19.56 -0.32
CA GLY A 245 -8.42 20.11 -0.07
C GLY A 245 -8.97 19.74 1.31
N ALA A 246 -8.85 18.46 1.72
CA ALA A 246 -9.28 18.00 3.03
C ALA A 246 -8.49 18.65 4.17
N PHE A 247 -7.17 18.76 4.03
CA PHE A 247 -6.32 19.46 4.99
C PHE A 247 -6.73 20.94 5.13
N GLN A 248 -6.83 21.67 4.01
CA GLN A 248 -7.18 23.09 4.03
C GLN A 248 -8.56 23.36 4.65
N ALA A 249 -9.57 22.54 4.30
CA ALA A 249 -10.91 22.67 4.85
C ALA A 249 -10.94 22.48 6.38
N ASN A 250 -10.22 21.47 6.88
CA ASN A 250 -10.17 21.18 8.31
C ASN A 250 -9.26 22.15 9.09
N ALA A 251 -8.18 22.65 8.48
CA ALA A 251 -7.35 23.70 9.05
C ALA A 251 -8.16 24.98 9.29
N ARG A 252 -8.91 25.44 8.28
CA ARG A 252 -9.81 26.61 8.40
C ARG A 252 -10.93 26.41 9.42
N ALA A 253 -11.37 25.17 9.62
CA ALA A 253 -12.40 24.84 10.60
C ALA A 253 -11.85 24.61 12.02
N GLY A 254 -10.52 24.63 12.24
CA GLY A 254 -9.91 24.29 13.52
C GLY A 254 -10.12 22.81 13.90
N ARG A 255 -10.15 21.91 12.91
CA ARG A 255 -10.48 20.47 13.07
C ARG A 255 -9.36 19.54 12.60
N LEU A 256 -8.11 20.00 12.68
CA LEU A 256 -6.95 19.15 12.38
C LEU A 256 -6.85 18.00 13.39
N ILE A 257 -6.27 16.88 12.94
CA ILE A 257 -6.07 15.69 13.76
C ILE A 257 -4.95 15.99 14.76
N PRO A 258 -5.12 15.74 16.08
CA PRO A 258 -4.03 15.90 17.03
C PRO A 258 -2.86 14.97 16.69
N PHE A 259 -1.62 15.42 16.84
CA PHE A 259 -0.43 14.65 16.43
C PHE A 259 -0.33 13.30 17.15
N ALA A 260 -0.77 13.24 18.42
CA ALA A 260 -0.85 12.01 19.19
C ALA A 260 -1.76 10.93 18.56
N GLN A 261 -2.72 11.33 17.71
CA GLN A 261 -3.61 10.42 16.97
C GLN A 261 -3.08 10.08 15.58
N MET A 262 -2.01 10.73 15.12
CA MET A 262 -1.43 10.51 13.79
C MET A 262 -0.28 9.50 13.78
N VAL A 263 0.03 8.89 14.93
CA VAL A 263 1.01 7.81 15.04
C VAL A 263 0.55 6.50 14.38
N SER A 264 -0.74 6.42 14.04
CA SER A 264 -1.35 5.30 13.29
C SER A 264 -2.40 5.82 12.31
N PRO A 265 -2.72 5.10 11.23
CA PRO A 265 -3.74 5.52 10.28
C PRO A 265 -5.13 5.55 10.93
N PRO A 266 -6.06 6.39 10.41
CA PRO A 266 -7.40 6.48 10.97
C PRO A 266 -8.25 5.26 10.59
N ASN A 267 -8.96 4.69 11.56
CA ASN A 267 -9.98 3.65 11.32
C ASN A 267 -11.27 4.20 10.67
N ASP A 268 -11.45 5.52 10.64
CA ASP A 268 -12.61 6.20 10.07
C ASP A 268 -12.31 6.58 8.61
N PRO A 269 -13.00 5.98 7.62
CA PRO A 269 -12.79 6.29 6.20
C PRO A 269 -12.96 7.76 5.86
N SER A 270 -13.81 8.49 6.60
CA SER A 270 -14.04 9.92 6.36
C SER A 270 -12.84 10.80 6.72
N ARG A 271 -11.91 10.27 7.53
CA ARG A 271 -10.69 10.98 7.97
C ARG A 271 -9.47 10.65 7.14
N VAL A 272 -9.54 9.69 6.23
CA VAL A 272 -8.38 9.22 5.44
C VAL A 272 -7.76 10.37 4.66
N ASN A 273 -8.52 11.07 3.82
CA ASN A 273 -8.00 12.21 3.04
C ASN A 273 -7.40 13.32 3.93
N LEU A 274 -7.98 13.56 5.11
CA LEU A 274 -7.45 14.53 6.06
C LEU A 274 -6.11 14.05 6.65
N PHE A 275 -6.03 12.77 7.04
CA PHE A 275 -4.79 12.20 7.57
C PHE A 275 -3.64 12.33 6.56
N TYR A 276 -3.84 11.91 5.31
CA TYR A 276 -2.83 12.04 4.26
C TYR A 276 -2.47 13.49 3.98
N GLY A 277 -3.47 14.37 3.86
CA GLY A 277 -3.23 15.80 3.63
C GLY A 277 -2.46 16.48 4.77
N GLN A 278 -2.79 16.14 6.01
CA GLN A 278 -2.10 16.68 7.18
C GLN A 278 -0.70 16.08 7.34
N ALA A 279 -0.53 14.78 7.11
CA ALA A 279 0.77 14.10 7.13
C ALA A 279 1.74 14.74 6.12
N TYR A 280 1.28 14.94 4.88
CA TYR A 280 2.03 15.68 3.87
C TYR A 280 2.36 17.10 4.34
N ALA A 281 1.39 17.86 4.87
CA ALA A 281 1.62 19.22 5.34
C ALA A 281 2.61 19.30 6.50
N MET A 282 2.64 18.30 7.40
CA MET A 282 3.60 18.21 8.49
C MET A 282 5.03 17.99 7.98
N VAL A 283 5.21 17.06 7.03
CA VAL A 283 6.51 16.81 6.38
C VAL A 283 6.97 18.05 5.61
N ALA A 284 6.08 18.63 4.80
CA ALA A 284 6.36 19.86 4.06
C ALA A 284 6.75 21.01 5.00
N TYR A 285 6.06 21.19 6.12
CA TYR A 285 6.43 22.20 7.12
C TYR A 285 7.85 21.98 7.68
N LEU A 286 8.22 20.73 7.99
CA LEU A 286 9.58 20.45 8.48
C LEU A 286 10.65 20.73 7.43
N ILE A 287 10.35 20.45 6.16
CA ILE A 287 11.27 20.71 5.04
C ILE A 287 11.37 22.22 4.76
N ASP A 288 10.23 22.91 4.68
CA ASP A 288 10.17 24.34 4.34
C ASP A 288 10.85 25.22 5.41
N GLU A 289 10.69 24.88 6.69
CA GLU A 289 11.24 25.67 7.80
C GLU A 289 12.68 25.30 8.17
N PHE A 290 13.08 24.02 8.00
CA PHE A 290 14.36 23.52 8.51
C PHE A 290 15.26 22.84 7.46
N GLY A 291 14.76 22.66 6.23
CA GLY A 291 15.47 22.06 5.12
C GLY A 291 15.48 20.53 5.12
N GLU A 292 15.66 19.95 3.94
CA GLU A 292 15.68 18.50 3.74
C GLU A 292 16.81 17.80 4.52
N ALA A 293 17.96 18.46 4.72
CA ALA A 293 19.08 17.92 5.49
C ALA A 293 18.69 17.57 6.94
N LYS A 294 17.81 18.36 7.57
CA LYS A 294 17.30 18.06 8.91
C LYS A 294 16.35 16.88 8.91
N LEU A 295 15.54 16.72 7.87
CA LEU A 295 14.68 15.55 7.70
C LEU A 295 15.51 14.27 7.51
N ALA A 296 16.57 14.31 6.68
CA ALA A 296 17.50 13.19 6.54
C ALA A 296 18.19 12.86 7.87
N GLN A 297 18.60 13.88 8.64
CA GLN A 297 19.16 13.70 9.98
C GLN A 297 18.15 13.05 10.94
N LEU A 298 16.86 13.41 10.88
CA LEU A 298 15.80 12.79 11.68
C LEU A 298 15.71 11.29 11.42
N LEU A 299 15.56 10.89 10.14
CA LEU A 299 15.46 9.48 9.76
C LEU A 299 16.71 8.70 10.18
N ALA A 300 17.90 9.23 9.92
CA ALA A 300 19.15 8.61 10.33
C ALA A 300 19.26 8.45 11.87
N THR A 301 18.77 9.43 12.64
CA THR A 301 18.78 9.38 14.11
C THR A 301 17.85 8.28 14.63
N VAL A 302 16.65 8.16 14.05
CA VAL A 302 15.71 7.07 14.38
C VAL A 302 16.26 5.71 13.98
N LYS A 303 16.87 5.61 12.79
CA LYS A 303 17.55 4.40 12.32
C LYS A 303 18.68 3.97 13.27
N GLY A 304 19.37 4.93 13.88
CA GLY A 304 20.39 4.71 14.90
C GLY A 304 19.86 4.14 16.23
N GLY A 305 18.55 4.02 16.39
CA GLY A 305 17.90 3.43 17.56
C GLY A 305 17.33 4.42 18.56
N GLU A 306 17.39 5.72 18.26
CA GLU A 306 16.78 6.73 19.11
C GLU A 306 15.25 6.68 19.03
N ARG A 307 14.58 6.95 20.15
CA ARG A 307 13.12 7.07 20.15
C ARG A 307 12.70 8.27 19.31
N PHE A 308 11.59 8.14 18.59
CA PHE A 308 11.13 9.19 17.68
C PHE A 308 10.95 10.57 18.34
N ASP A 309 10.36 10.62 19.54
CA ASP A 309 10.18 11.86 20.29
C ASP A 309 11.51 12.54 20.65
N ARG A 310 12.52 11.73 21.03
CA ARG A 310 13.88 12.19 21.32
C ARG A 310 14.65 12.60 20.07
N ALA A 311 14.45 11.89 18.96
CA ALA A 311 15.05 12.24 17.69
C ALA A 311 14.57 13.62 17.19
N ILE A 312 13.28 13.94 17.36
CA ILE A 312 12.75 15.28 17.06
C ILE A 312 13.41 16.34 17.94
N GLU A 313 13.50 16.11 19.25
CA GLU A 313 14.17 17.03 20.19
C GLU A 313 15.64 17.25 19.83
N GLN A 314 16.37 16.18 19.52
CA GLN A 314 17.78 16.23 19.18
C GLN A 314 18.04 16.96 17.85
N VAL A 315 17.22 16.71 16.83
CA VAL A 315 17.44 17.22 15.48
C VAL A 315 16.93 18.65 15.34
N TYR A 316 15.75 18.96 15.88
CA TYR A 316 15.10 20.25 15.69
C TYR A 316 15.19 21.19 16.90
N GLY A 317 15.60 20.69 18.07
CA GLY A 317 15.70 21.50 19.29
C GLY A 317 14.36 21.81 19.95
N PHE A 318 13.28 21.12 19.57
CA PHE A 318 11.95 21.24 20.17
C PHE A 318 11.29 19.87 20.34
N SER A 319 10.37 19.76 21.30
CA SER A 319 9.58 18.53 21.51
C SER A 319 8.47 18.39 20.47
N LEU A 320 7.89 17.18 20.37
CA LEU A 320 6.76 16.93 19.49
C LEU A 320 5.53 17.81 19.82
N ASP A 321 5.30 18.11 21.10
CA ASP A 321 4.23 19.03 21.53
C ASP A 321 4.47 20.47 21.07
N GLU A 322 5.73 20.91 21.09
CA GLU A 322 6.11 22.23 20.57
C GLU A 322 5.99 22.26 19.04
N PHE A 323 6.32 21.17 18.36
CA PHE A 323 6.05 21.04 16.92
C PHE A 323 4.55 21.18 16.63
N GLU A 324 3.70 20.44 17.34
CA GLU A 324 2.24 20.53 17.17
C GLU A 324 1.74 21.95 17.41
N ARG A 325 2.17 22.63 18.47
CA ARG A 325 1.79 24.03 18.74
C ARG A 325 2.17 24.97 17.59
N ARG A 326 3.41 24.90 17.10
CA ARG A 326 3.89 25.76 16.00
C ARG A 326 3.15 25.48 14.70
N PHE A 327 2.90 24.21 14.41
CA PHE A 327 2.14 23.78 13.25
C PHE A 327 0.71 24.29 13.31
N LEU A 328 0.01 24.07 14.42
CA LEU A 328 -1.36 24.55 14.62
C LEU A 328 -1.45 26.08 14.60
N GLN A 329 -0.44 26.78 15.11
CA GLN A 329 -0.37 28.25 15.00
C GLN A 329 -0.27 28.68 13.53
N ARG A 330 0.65 28.07 12.77
CA ARG A 330 0.90 28.37 11.34
C ARG A 330 -0.32 28.13 10.45
N PHE A 331 -1.13 27.13 10.80
CA PHE A 331 -2.31 26.69 10.03
C PHE A 331 -3.63 26.96 10.77
N SER A 332 -3.62 27.90 11.73
CA SER A 332 -4.83 28.32 12.45
C SER A 332 -5.83 29.02 11.52
N PRO A 333 -7.14 28.99 11.84
CA PRO A 333 -8.16 29.72 11.07
C PRO A 333 -7.79 31.20 10.87
N ASP A 334 -7.28 31.86 11.91
CA ASP A 334 -6.86 33.26 11.85
C ASP A 334 -5.67 33.47 10.91
N SER A 335 -4.69 32.55 10.90
CA SER A 335 -3.54 32.62 10.01
C SER A 335 -3.87 32.31 8.55
N LEU A 336 -4.96 31.57 8.32
CA LEU A 336 -5.44 31.21 6.99
C LEU A 336 -6.53 32.16 6.46
N ALA A 337 -7.01 33.09 7.27
CA ALA A 337 -7.91 34.14 6.84
C ALA A 337 -7.15 35.11 5.93
N THR A 338 -7.61 35.28 4.69
CA THR A 338 -7.11 36.35 3.81
C THR A 338 -7.31 37.68 4.53
N PRO A 339 -6.31 38.58 4.58
CA PRO A 339 -6.51 39.93 5.11
C PRO A 339 -7.70 40.54 4.38
N THR A 340 -8.78 40.83 5.11
CA THR A 340 -9.85 41.66 4.54
C THR A 340 -9.18 42.98 4.16
N PRO A 341 -9.29 43.45 2.90
CA PRO A 341 -8.86 44.80 2.58
C PRO A 341 -9.56 45.72 3.59
N GLY A 342 -8.77 46.36 4.46
CA GLY A 342 -9.31 47.31 5.42
C GLY A 342 -10.14 48.35 4.65
N PRO A 343 -11.23 48.88 5.22
CA PRO A 343 -12.05 49.87 4.54
C PRO A 343 -11.11 50.96 4.03
N ALA A 344 -11.07 51.13 2.71
CA ALA A 344 -10.26 52.15 2.08
C ALA A 344 -10.58 53.47 2.78
N ARG A 345 -9.62 54.03 3.52
CA ARG A 345 -9.74 55.41 3.99
C ARG A 345 -10.01 56.24 2.76
N GLY A 346 -11.19 56.88 2.74
CA GLY A 346 -11.70 57.59 1.59
C GLY A 346 -10.62 58.47 0.97
N VAL A 347 -10.16 58.08 -0.21
CA VAL A 347 -9.44 58.99 -1.10
C VAL A 347 -10.51 59.93 -1.66
N PRO A 348 -10.37 61.26 -1.54
CA PRO A 348 -11.34 62.19 -2.11
C PRO A 348 -11.42 61.96 -3.62
N SER A 349 -12.63 61.73 -4.13
CA SER A 349 -12.90 61.65 -5.57
C SER A 349 -12.40 62.91 -6.29
N PRO A 350 -11.59 62.81 -7.36
CA PRO A 350 -11.31 63.93 -8.23
C PRO A 350 -12.60 64.37 -8.94
N GLN A 351 -12.86 65.68 -8.96
CA GLN A 351 -13.93 66.29 -9.73
C GLN A 351 -13.85 65.91 -11.21
N ALA A 352 -15.00 65.54 -11.77
CA ALA A 352 -15.16 65.24 -13.18
C ALA A 352 -14.93 66.49 -14.03
N THR A 353 -13.91 66.46 -14.89
CA THR A 353 -13.81 67.37 -16.04
C THR A 353 -14.55 66.76 -17.22
N ALA A 354 -15.49 67.53 -17.76
CA ALA A 354 -16.33 67.14 -18.88
C ALA A 354 -15.48 66.84 -20.14
N ARG A 355 -15.78 65.72 -20.80
CA ARG A 355 -15.35 65.43 -22.18
C ARG A 355 -16.55 65.55 -23.14
N PRO A 356 -16.35 66.00 -24.39
CA PRO A 356 -17.41 66.23 -25.37
C PRO A 356 -17.92 64.92 -26.00
N PRO A 357 -19.13 64.91 -26.60
CA PRO A 357 -19.82 63.71 -27.02
C PRO A 357 -19.45 63.28 -28.45
N LEU A 358 -19.41 61.97 -28.72
CA LEU A 358 -19.64 61.44 -30.07
C LEU A 358 -20.25 60.02 -30.07
N GLN A 359 -21.51 59.98 -30.49
CA GLN A 359 -22.27 59.02 -31.32
C GLN A 359 -21.89 57.51 -31.41
N THR A 360 -22.82 56.71 -30.88
CA THR A 360 -23.46 55.46 -31.38
C THR A 360 -22.85 54.64 -32.52
N THR A 361 -22.69 53.33 -32.29
CA THR A 361 -23.38 52.27 -33.07
C THR A 361 -23.79 51.12 -32.14
N ALA A 362 -24.98 50.56 -32.42
CA ALA A 362 -25.62 49.46 -31.70
C ALA A 362 -25.44 48.12 -32.44
N ASP A 363 -26.02 47.06 -31.87
CA ASP A 363 -26.00 45.62 -32.19
C ASP A 363 -24.83 44.83 -31.55
N SER A 364 -25.03 43.71 -30.86
CA SER A 364 -26.17 42.79 -30.76
C SER A 364 -26.03 41.82 -29.56
N ASP A 365 -27.16 41.19 -29.21
CA ASP A 365 -27.45 40.24 -28.12
C ASP A 365 -26.56 38.99 -28.01
N GLY A 366 -26.56 38.40 -26.80
CA GLY A 366 -26.04 37.05 -26.54
C GLY A 366 -26.12 36.58 -25.09
N GLY A 367 -27.27 36.72 -24.42
CA GLY A 367 -27.53 36.09 -23.12
C GLY A 367 -27.90 34.60 -23.27
N LEU A 368 -27.36 33.73 -22.41
CA LEU A 368 -27.63 32.29 -22.43
C LEU A 368 -28.91 31.93 -21.65
N ASP A 369 -29.69 31.03 -22.27
CA ASP A 369 -31.03 30.54 -21.94
C ASP A 369 -31.14 29.74 -20.62
N PRO A 370 -32.18 29.94 -19.77
CA PRO A 370 -32.41 29.20 -18.53
C PRO A 370 -32.86 27.73 -18.71
N VAL A 371 -32.95 27.21 -19.93
CA VAL A 371 -33.35 25.82 -20.21
C VAL A 371 -32.20 24.82 -20.00
N VAL A 372 -30.94 25.27 -19.98
CA VAL A 372 -29.76 24.39 -19.79
C VAL A 372 -29.56 23.96 -18.33
N VAL A 373 -30.11 24.71 -17.37
CA VAL A 373 -29.94 24.42 -15.92
C VAL A 373 -30.88 23.30 -15.43
N ALA A 374 -31.98 23.01 -16.13
CA ALA A 374 -32.94 22.00 -15.71
C ALA A 374 -32.58 20.56 -16.13
N ALA A 375 -31.75 20.38 -17.17
CA ALA A 375 -31.39 19.04 -17.69
C ALA A 375 -30.33 18.32 -16.84
N PHE A 376 -29.42 19.05 -16.17
CA PHE A 376 -28.36 18.45 -15.35
C PHE A 376 -28.81 18.07 -13.93
N GLY A 377 -29.86 18.69 -13.41
CA GLY A 377 -30.41 18.35 -12.08
C GLY A 377 -31.25 17.06 -12.07
N GLY A 378 -32.01 16.80 -13.13
CA GLY A 378 -32.91 15.63 -13.21
C GLY A 378 -32.17 14.29 -13.39
N GLY A 379 -31.08 14.27 -14.17
CA GLY A 379 -30.31 13.05 -14.43
C GLY A 379 -29.56 12.52 -13.20
N VAL A 380 -29.02 13.43 -12.38
CA VAL A 380 -28.29 13.06 -11.16
C VAL A 380 -29.24 12.51 -10.09
N LEU A 381 -30.45 13.08 -9.98
CA LEU A 381 -31.46 12.58 -9.03
C LEU A 381 -31.99 11.19 -9.41
N LEU A 382 -32.15 10.91 -10.71
CA LEU A 382 -32.59 9.58 -11.19
C LEU A 382 -31.51 8.51 -10.99
N LEU A 383 -30.23 8.85 -11.15
CA LEU A 383 -29.10 7.95 -10.86
C LEU A 383 -28.96 7.64 -9.36
N LEU A 384 -29.21 8.62 -8.49
CA LEU A 384 -29.21 8.43 -7.03
C LEU A 384 -30.41 7.58 -6.56
N LEU A 385 -31.57 7.69 -7.21
CA LEU A 385 -32.73 6.85 -6.89
C LEU A 385 -32.55 5.40 -7.38
N ALA A 386 -31.93 5.19 -8.55
CA ALA A 386 -31.64 3.85 -9.06
C ALA A 386 -30.61 3.10 -8.20
N THR A 387 -29.59 3.79 -7.70
CA THR A 387 -28.59 3.21 -6.79
C THR A 387 -29.19 2.88 -5.41
N LEU A 388 -30.07 3.74 -4.88
CA LEU A 388 -30.79 3.44 -3.64
C LEU A 388 -31.73 2.23 -3.77
N ALA A 389 -32.43 2.10 -4.91
CA ALA A 389 -33.29 0.95 -5.19
C ALA A 389 -32.49 -0.36 -5.33
N ALA A 390 -31.31 -0.33 -5.95
CA ALA A 390 -30.42 -1.48 -6.05
C ALA A 390 -29.89 -1.93 -4.68
N LEU A 391 -29.52 -0.98 -3.82
CA LEU A 391 -29.05 -1.27 -2.45
C LEU A 391 -30.17 -1.85 -1.56
N LEU A 392 -31.40 -1.34 -1.69
CA LEU A 392 -32.57 -1.91 -0.99
C LEU A 392 -32.92 -3.32 -1.49
N GLY A 393 -32.76 -3.58 -2.79
CA GLY A 393 -32.92 -4.91 -3.38
C GLY A 393 -31.91 -5.92 -2.85
N MET A 394 -30.63 -5.54 -2.79
CA MET A 394 -29.56 -6.39 -2.23
C MET A 394 -29.76 -6.66 -0.73
N TRP A 395 -30.25 -5.67 0.02
CA TRP A 395 -30.55 -5.82 1.45
C TRP A 395 -31.75 -6.76 1.71
N ALA A 396 -32.82 -6.67 0.90
CA ALA A 396 -33.96 -7.58 0.98
C ALA A 396 -33.59 -9.03 0.61
N GLN A 397 -32.67 -9.21 -0.35
CA GLN A 397 -32.18 -10.52 -0.78
C GLN A 397 -31.29 -11.17 0.30
N GLN A 398 -30.48 -10.39 1.02
CA GLN A 398 -29.71 -10.87 2.17
C GLN A 398 -30.59 -11.28 3.36
N ARG A 399 -31.69 -10.56 3.62
CA ARG A 399 -32.66 -10.96 4.67
C ARG A 399 -33.42 -12.24 4.33
N SER A 400 -33.68 -12.48 3.04
CA SER A 400 -34.37 -13.69 2.59
C SER A 400 -33.47 -14.94 2.65
N ALA A 401 -32.15 -14.76 2.59
CA ALA A 401 -31.16 -15.83 2.77
C ALA A 401 -30.88 -16.18 4.25
N ALA A 402 -31.36 -15.36 5.20
CA ALA A 402 -31.12 -15.52 6.63
C ALA A 402 -32.31 -16.13 7.41
N ALA A 403 -33.39 -16.56 6.73
CA ALA A 403 -34.49 -17.24 7.38
C ALA A 403 -34.09 -18.69 7.74
N PRO A 404 -34.16 -19.11 9.02
CA PRO A 404 -33.86 -20.50 9.39
C PRO A 404 -34.95 -21.43 8.86
N GLN A 405 -34.56 -22.52 8.18
CA GLN A 405 -35.51 -23.57 7.81
C GLN A 405 -36.03 -24.32 9.06
N PRO A 406 -37.30 -24.74 9.08
CA PRO A 406 -37.88 -25.48 10.21
C PRO A 406 -37.31 -26.90 10.28
N ARG A 407 -36.94 -27.32 11.49
CA ARG A 407 -36.53 -28.71 11.77
C ARG A 407 -37.74 -29.64 11.72
N SER A 408 -37.61 -30.73 10.96
CA SER A 408 -38.52 -31.88 10.97
C SER A 408 -38.01 -33.00 11.92
N PRO A 409 -38.88 -33.87 12.45
CA PRO A 409 -38.68 -34.49 13.76
C PRO A 409 -38.17 -35.95 13.74
N GLN A 410 -37.47 -36.27 14.83
CA GLN A 410 -37.36 -37.56 15.54
C GLN A 410 -36.92 -38.84 14.80
N GLY A 411 -35.78 -39.37 15.26
CA GLY A 411 -35.48 -40.80 15.33
C GLY A 411 -35.02 -41.14 16.75
N GLN A 412 -35.90 -41.82 17.49
CA GLN A 412 -35.78 -42.17 18.90
C GLN A 412 -35.09 -43.54 19.01
N GLN A 413 -34.00 -43.65 19.79
CA GLN A 413 -33.60 -44.94 20.36
C GLN A 413 -32.91 -44.76 21.72
N THR A 414 -33.57 -45.37 22.70
CA THR A 414 -33.24 -45.64 24.10
C THR A 414 -32.21 -46.79 24.16
N ASP A 415 -31.46 -47.17 25.21
CA ASP A 415 -31.44 -47.01 26.68
C ASP A 415 -29.97 -47.26 27.14
N GLY A 416 -29.47 -46.58 28.18
CA GLY A 416 -29.16 -47.25 29.46
C GLY A 416 -27.73 -46.95 30.00
N PRO A 417 -27.44 -47.09 31.32
CA PRO A 417 -27.18 -45.92 32.17
C PRO A 417 -25.90 -45.92 33.03
N ALA A 418 -25.73 -44.77 33.72
CA ALA A 418 -25.12 -44.53 35.04
C ALA A 418 -23.61 -44.20 35.16
N GLY A 419 -23.32 -43.09 35.85
CA GLY A 419 -21.97 -42.81 36.39
C GLY A 419 -21.62 -41.34 36.69
N THR A 420 -22.14 -40.81 37.79
CA THR A 420 -21.51 -39.86 38.76
C THR A 420 -20.45 -38.82 38.32
N ALA A 421 -20.83 -37.54 38.49
CA ALA A 421 -20.26 -36.50 39.38
C ALA A 421 -18.73 -36.26 39.56
N SER A 422 -18.45 -34.96 39.74
CA SER A 422 -17.30 -34.29 40.41
C SER A 422 -16.06 -34.07 39.53
N GLU A 423 -15.68 -32.81 39.31
CA GLU A 423 -14.57 -32.11 40.01
C GLU A 423 -13.20 -32.52 39.40
N ASP A 424 -12.21 -31.68 39.13
CA ASP A 424 -11.92 -30.27 39.35
C ASP A 424 -10.48 -30.08 38.75
N ILE A 425 -9.93 -28.87 38.87
CA ILE A 425 -8.48 -28.57 38.88
C ILE A 425 -7.87 -28.05 37.57
N GLU A 426 -8.05 -26.74 37.40
CA GLU A 426 -6.96 -25.83 37.01
C GLU A 426 -5.69 -26.09 37.82
N ARG A 427 -4.54 -26.25 37.15
CA ARG A 427 -3.22 -26.14 37.77
C ARG A 427 -2.28 -25.42 36.83
N TRP A 428 -1.40 -24.60 37.40
CA TRP A 428 -0.14 -24.04 36.89
C TRP A 428 -0.06 -22.50 37.01
N ARG A 429 0.27 -22.04 38.23
CA ARG A 429 0.94 -20.76 38.50
C ARG A 429 2.07 -20.95 39.51
N ARG A 430 3.27 -20.53 39.05
CA ARG A 430 4.53 -20.19 39.76
C ARG A 430 5.49 -21.31 40.22
N PRO A 431 6.81 -21.13 40.00
CA PRO A 431 7.85 -21.59 40.90
C PRO A 431 8.31 -20.47 41.85
N PRO A 432 8.97 -20.81 42.97
CA PRO A 432 10.22 -20.13 43.27
C PRO A 432 11.35 -21.10 43.69
N ASP A 433 12.56 -20.64 43.33
CA ASP A 433 13.85 -20.71 44.01
C ASP A 433 14.44 -22.06 44.43
N GLY A 434 15.56 -22.38 43.77
CA GLY A 434 16.61 -23.30 44.18
C GLY A 434 17.92 -22.89 43.52
#